data_AF-A0A423VVI5-F1
#
_entry.id   AF-A0A423VVI5-F1
#
_cell.length_a   1.000
_cell.length_b   1.000
_cell.length_c   1.000
_cell.angle_alpha   90.00
_cell.angle_beta   90.00
_cell.angle_gamma   90.00
#
_symmetry.space_group_name_H-M   'P 1'
#
loop_
_entity.id
_entity.type
_entity.pdbx_description
1 polymer ?
#
loop_
_entity_poly.entity_id
_entity_poly.type
_entity_poly.pdbx_seq_one_letter_code
_entity_poly.pdbx_strand_id
1 'polypeptide(L)'
;MAPSGTALLVWGLLSSTSLAAAVPAQPMITSPPTFDRRALERLQNRGLDDAGSYLGSVFSSLGTDVSSFVASGVPQFFNDLPTGTVVESSLGISSTDLDASPTLALNVPPYANWTDQGWNVRIHGNIYKRPNITQEKLDDLANVFLIGVDIADLPQTQQDQARNLTSEIFVVQQDNEQVIVNFVNDVTVNPDTDSGGISAAGGSQNITMPYNTTAEGDFDSFVILKNTTGTDGGHLLPGNETDHVQLLNVYVEGAASTGNATAYLVPDTGITIISDIDDILRITKIYDPKEGLLNSFARPFTPWDNMPEVYANWSKTIQNLHFHYLTTTPEQVTKNYMDFIYKTYPLGSFDTRPLNFSDASATLAIRKFLLDKIFQTFPQRKFILMGDTSNSDVMSDYPGLVSAYPGQVQCIFLRNTSSTDSSDLFPYNTDGFEGIDQSMYMFFNVPDDLKNLDIVNGQCYNASVQENVTFEWQGPFGLGSAASGVEPPSWWRSIGLGASLIMMTAAMWS
;
A
#
# COMPACT_ATOMS: atom_id res chain seq x y z
N MET A 1 -20.90 -81.80 16.27
CA MET A 1 -22.16 -82.47 16.65
C MET A 1 -23.22 -81.39 16.78
N ALA A 2 -24.24 -81.40 15.92
CA ALA A 2 -25.46 -80.58 16.10
C ALA A 2 -26.33 -81.21 17.21
N PRO A 3 -27.30 -80.47 17.78
CA PRO A 3 -28.65 -80.39 17.19
C PRO A 3 -29.24 -78.95 17.25
N SER A 4 -29.89 -78.41 16.21
CA SER A 4 -31.23 -78.69 15.66
C SER A 4 -32.39 -78.43 16.64
N GLY A 5 -33.13 -77.34 16.40
CA GLY A 5 -34.44 -77.03 16.98
C GLY A 5 -35.25 -76.18 16.00
N THR A 6 -36.32 -76.78 15.48
CA THR A 6 -37.28 -76.34 14.46
C THR A 6 -38.23 -75.21 14.88
N ALA A 7 -38.61 -74.33 13.94
CA ALA A 7 -39.99 -73.79 13.84
C ALA A 7 -40.25 -73.13 12.46
N LEU A 8 -41.45 -73.42 11.92
CA LEU A 8 -41.95 -73.06 10.59
C LEU A 8 -42.42 -71.60 10.44
N LEU A 9 -42.11 -71.04 9.27
CA LEU A 9 -42.93 -70.23 8.34
C LEU A 9 -44.27 -69.63 8.81
N VAL A 10 -44.35 -68.29 8.71
CA VAL A 10 -45.52 -67.57 8.14
C VAL A 10 -45.00 -66.42 7.26
N TRP A 11 -45.59 -66.28 6.07
CA TRP A 11 -45.26 -65.34 5.00
C TRP A 11 -45.49 -63.87 5.35
N GLY A 12 -44.58 -63.00 4.90
CA GLY A 12 -44.78 -61.56 4.80
C GLY A 12 -43.85 -61.00 3.71
N LEU A 13 -44.45 -60.47 2.64
CA LEU A 13 -43.76 -59.82 1.52
C LEU A 13 -42.88 -58.67 2.04
N LEU A 14 -41.56 -58.79 1.87
CA LEU A 14 -40.61 -57.69 2.08
C LEU A 14 -40.40 -56.94 0.76
N SER A 15 -41.13 -55.83 0.62
CA SER A 15 -40.75 -54.76 -0.29
C SER A 15 -39.53 -54.04 0.29
N SER A 16 -38.39 -54.14 -0.38
CA SER A 16 -37.18 -53.38 -0.07
C SER A 16 -37.37 -51.91 -0.44
N THR A 17 -37.85 -51.10 0.50
CA THR A 17 -37.68 -49.64 0.43
C THR A 17 -36.28 -49.32 0.91
N SER A 18 -35.36 -49.14 -0.04
CA SER A 18 -34.10 -48.45 0.20
C SER A 18 -34.39 -47.06 0.75
N LEU A 19 -33.88 -46.75 1.94
CA LEU A 19 -33.73 -45.38 2.41
C LEU A 19 -32.81 -44.66 1.42
N ALA A 20 -33.41 -43.88 0.51
CA ALA A 20 -32.68 -42.97 -0.33
C ALA A 20 -32.00 -41.94 0.58
N ALA A 21 -30.69 -41.77 0.40
CA ALA A 21 -29.90 -40.74 1.03
C ALA A 21 -30.55 -39.36 0.77
N ALA A 22 -30.55 -38.51 1.79
CA ALA A 22 -30.98 -37.12 1.65
C ALA A 22 -30.15 -36.45 0.54
N VAL A 23 -30.85 -35.94 -0.47
CA VAL A 23 -30.28 -35.12 -1.54
C VAL A 23 -29.76 -33.82 -0.89
N PRO A 24 -28.47 -33.47 -1.01
CA PRO A 24 -28.00 -32.17 -0.57
C PRO A 24 -28.72 -31.08 -1.35
N ALA A 25 -29.24 -30.07 -0.64
CA ALA A 25 -29.90 -28.93 -1.24
C ALA A 25 -28.98 -28.32 -2.31
N GLN A 26 -29.44 -28.29 -3.56
CA GLN A 26 -28.70 -27.62 -4.62
C GLN A 26 -28.57 -26.13 -4.28
N PRO A 27 -27.39 -25.52 -4.48
CA PRO A 27 -27.24 -24.09 -4.32
C PRO A 27 -28.18 -23.38 -5.30
N MET A 28 -29.00 -22.46 -4.79
CA MET A 28 -29.78 -21.56 -5.65
C MET A 28 -28.81 -20.76 -6.50
N ILE A 29 -28.73 -21.11 -7.79
CA ILE A 29 -28.09 -20.27 -8.80
C ILE A 29 -28.98 -19.03 -8.95
N THR A 30 -28.63 -17.95 -8.24
CA THR A 30 -29.17 -16.62 -8.57
C THR A 30 -28.59 -16.23 -9.93
N SER A 31 -29.45 -15.76 -10.84
CA SER A 31 -28.99 -15.26 -12.12
C SER A 31 -27.98 -14.13 -11.91
N PRO A 32 -26.90 -14.05 -12.70
CA PRO A 32 -25.97 -12.94 -12.63
C PRO A 32 -26.74 -11.61 -12.80
N PRO A 33 -26.32 -10.53 -12.13
CA PRO A 33 -26.94 -9.23 -12.29
C PRO A 33 -26.98 -8.89 -13.79
N THR A 34 -28.19 -8.66 -14.30
CA THR A 34 -28.37 -8.27 -15.70
C THR A 34 -27.88 -6.83 -15.82
N PHE A 35 -26.83 -6.62 -16.64
CA PHE A 35 -26.43 -5.29 -17.08
C PHE A 35 -27.66 -4.55 -17.64
N ASP A 36 -28.10 -3.49 -16.96
CA ASP A 36 -29.18 -2.65 -17.46
C ASP A 36 -28.68 -1.81 -18.64
N ARG A 37 -28.80 -2.38 -19.85
CA ARG A 37 -28.50 -1.69 -21.11
C ARG A 37 -29.29 -0.38 -21.29
N ARG A 38 -30.43 -0.22 -20.61
CA ARG A 38 -31.25 1.02 -20.67
C ARG A 38 -30.77 2.10 -19.70
N ALA A 39 -29.89 1.78 -18.75
CA ALA A 39 -29.15 2.77 -17.96
C ALA A 39 -28.06 3.42 -18.82
N LEU A 40 -27.34 2.62 -19.61
CA LEU A 40 -26.35 3.07 -20.60
C LEU A 40 -26.95 3.95 -21.72
N GLU A 41 -28.12 3.60 -22.27
CA GLU A 41 -28.80 4.41 -23.31
C GLU A 41 -29.36 5.75 -22.78
N ARG A 42 -29.62 5.86 -21.47
CA ARG A 42 -30.03 7.13 -20.84
C ARG A 42 -28.84 8.07 -20.57
N LEU A 43 -27.63 7.52 -20.50
CA LEU A 43 -26.37 8.27 -20.31
C LEU A 43 -25.82 8.80 -21.64
N GLN A 44 -25.94 8.05 -22.75
CA GLN A 44 -25.52 8.51 -24.08
C GLN A 44 -26.33 9.70 -24.63
N ASN A 45 -27.51 9.99 -24.09
CA ASN A 45 -28.41 11.03 -24.61
C ASN A 45 -28.32 12.40 -23.91
N ARG A 46 -27.32 12.62 -23.05
CA ARG A 46 -26.99 13.97 -22.56
C ARG A 46 -25.73 14.42 -23.28
N GLY A 47 -25.91 15.19 -24.35
CA GLY A 47 -24.81 15.90 -25.00
C GLY A 47 -24.11 16.77 -23.97
N LEU A 48 -22.85 16.45 -23.67
CA LEU A 48 -21.96 17.23 -22.81
C LEU A 48 -20.93 17.90 -23.72
N ASP A 49 -21.27 19.09 -24.20
CA ASP A 49 -20.44 19.86 -25.13
C ASP A 49 -19.29 20.61 -24.44
N ASP A 50 -19.05 20.40 -23.14
CA ASP A 50 -17.94 21.04 -22.41
C ASP A 50 -17.42 20.16 -21.25
N ALA A 51 -16.31 19.45 -21.50
CA ALA A 51 -15.61 18.64 -20.51
C ALA A 51 -15.09 19.46 -19.31
N GLY A 52 -14.77 20.74 -19.51
CA GLY A 52 -14.30 21.63 -18.44
C GLY A 52 -15.38 21.95 -17.42
N SER A 53 -16.62 22.12 -17.90
CA SER A 53 -17.79 22.29 -17.03
C SER A 53 -18.06 21.05 -16.18
N TYR A 54 -17.83 19.85 -16.72
CA TYR A 54 -18.00 18.59 -16.01
C TYR A 54 -16.95 18.41 -14.92
N LEU A 55 -15.66 18.57 -15.27
CA LEU A 55 -14.54 18.55 -14.30
C LEU A 55 -14.81 19.55 -13.17
N GLY A 56 -15.16 20.80 -13.52
CA GLY A 56 -15.53 21.83 -12.56
C GLY A 56 -16.74 21.44 -11.69
N SER A 57 -17.76 20.81 -12.27
CA SER A 57 -18.96 20.38 -11.54
C SER A 57 -18.68 19.22 -10.57
N VAL A 58 -17.89 18.22 -10.98
CA VAL A 58 -17.48 17.09 -10.15
C VAL A 58 -16.66 17.59 -8.98
N PHE A 59 -15.61 18.38 -9.24
CA PHE A 59 -14.79 18.96 -8.17
C PHE A 59 -15.59 19.88 -7.24
N SER A 60 -16.54 20.67 -7.78
CA SER A 60 -17.42 21.51 -6.94
C SER A 60 -18.41 20.68 -6.11
N SER A 61 -18.87 19.54 -6.63
CA SER A 61 -19.80 18.64 -5.95
C SER A 61 -19.11 17.76 -4.90
N LEU A 62 -17.81 17.52 -5.08
CA LEU A 62 -16.97 16.74 -4.17
C LEU A 62 -16.31 17.60 -3.07
N GLY A 63 -16.31 18.95 -3.20
CA GLY A 63 -15.85 19.89 -2.18
C GLY A 63 -14.40 20.37 -2.35
N THR A 64 -13.99 21.37 -1.56
CA THR A 64 -12.66 22.00 -1.65
C THR A 64 -11.52 21.07 -1.26
N ASP A 65 -11.77 20.12 -0.35
CA ASP A 65 -10.78 19.14 0.14
C ASP A 65 -10.34 18.16 -0.95
N VAL A 66 -11.15 18.00 -2.01
CA VAL A 66 -10.82 17.19 -3.18
C VAL A 66 -9.85 17.89 -4.12
N SER A 67 -9.86 19.23 -4.17
CA SER A 67 -8.94 19.97 -5.05
C SER A 67 -7.48 19.93 -4.57
N SER A 68 -7.23 19.90 -3.26
CA SER A 68 -5.90 19.69 -2.70
C SER A 68 -5.48 18.22 -2.76
N PHE A 69 -6.40 17.27 -2.57
CA PHE A 69 -6.17 15.84 -2.73
C PHE A 69 -5.70 15.47 -4.15
N VAL A 70 -6.35 16.01 -5.18
CA VAL A 70 -5.97 15.82 -6.60
C VAL A 70 -4.56 16.35 -6.88
N ALA A 71 -4.06 17.31 -6.07
CA ALA A 71 -2.71 17.85 -6.19
C ALA A 71 -1.65 17.01 -5.46
N SER A 72 -1.99 16.48 -4.29
CA SER A 72 -1.01 15.86 -3.38
C SER A 72 -0.97 14.35 -3.41
N GLY A 73 -1.97 13.66 -4.00
CA GLY A 73 -2.09 12.19 -3.93
C GLY A 73 -2.34 11.65 -2.51
N VAL A 74 -2.59 12.56 -1.55
CA VAL A 74 -2.85 12.25 -0.14
C VAL A 74 -4.15 12.91 0.28
N PRO A 75 -5.14 12.16 0.79
CA PRO A 75 -6.39 12.76 1.24
C PRO A 75 -6.13 13.89 2.25
N GLN A 76 -6.82 15.03 2.08
CA GLN A 76 -6.52 16.25 2.84
C GLN A 76 -6.57 16.05 4.36
N PHE A 77 -7.42 15.15 4.86
CA PHE A 77 -7.51 14.84 6.29
C PHE A 77 -6.21 14.27 6.90
N PHE A 78 -5.35 13.65 6.10
CA PHE A 78 -4.03 13.18 6.56
C PHE A 78 -2.96 14.28 6.52
N ASN A 79 -3.21 15.41 5.86
CA ASN A 79 -2.26 16.54 5.82
C ASN A 79 -2.25 17.33 7.14
N ASP A 80 -3.34 17.29 7.90
CA ASP A 80 -3.56 18.14 9.08
C ASP A 80 -3.47 17.36 10.41
N LEU A 81 -2.78 16.21 10.42
CA LEU A 81 -2.59 15.43 11.66
C LEU A 81 -1.71 16.20 12.66
N PRO A 82 -2.08 16.23 13.96
CA PRO A 82 -1.32 16.95 14.97
C PRO A 82 0.02 16.28 15.27
N THR A 83 1.03 17.08 15.56
CA THR A 83 2.35 16.62 16.01
C THR A 83 2.86 17.44 17.20
N GLY A 84 3.72 16.84 18.02
CA GLY A 84 4.43 17.46 19.14
C GLY A 84 3.50 18.25 20.07
N THR A 85 3.83 19.53 20.27
CA THR A 85 3.10 20.44 21.18
C THR A 85 1.63 20.65 20.80
N VAL A 86 1.24 20.43 19.53
CA VAL A 86 -0.17 20.50 19.10
C VAL A 86 -0.95 19.36 19.75
N VAL A 87 -0.38 18.16 19.81
CA VAL A 87 -0.99 17.00 20.49
C VAL A 87 -1.17 17.31 21.97
N GLU A 88 -0.12 17.80 22.63
CA GLU A 88 -0.16 18.17 24.05
C GLU A 88 -1.28 19.19 24.35
N SER A 89 -1.37 20.25 23.54
CA SER A 89 -2.39 21.29 23.69
C SER A 89 -3.81 20.77 23.45
N SER A 90 -4.01 19.86 22.47
CA SER A 90 -5.31 19.29 22.12
C SER A 90 -5.85 18.32 23.19
N LEU A 91 -4.93 17.70 23.94
CA LEU A 91 -5.22 16.77 25.02
C LEU A 91 -5.20 17.41 26.41
N GLY A 92 -4.68 18.64 26.53
CA GLY A 92 -4.54 19.33 27.82
C GLY A 92 -3.58 18.63 28.78
N ILE A 93 -2.58 17.91 28.26
CA ILE A 93 -1.60 17.13 29.03
C ILE A 93 -0.35 17.96 29.29
N SER A 94 0.30 17.73 30.44
CA SER A 94 1.57 18.35 30.78
C SER A 94 2.76 17.49 30.35
N SER A 95 3.93 18.11 30.13
CA SER A 95 5.17 17.37 29.79
C SER A 95 5.54 16.32 30.86
N THR A 96 5.21 16.57 32.13
CA THR A 96 5.47 15.64 33.24
C THR A 96 4.64 14.36 33.19
N ASP A 97 3.45 14.38 32.59
CA ASP A 97 2.63 13.17 32.43
C ASP A 97 3.19 12.26 31.33
N LEU A 98 3.88 12.84 30.35
CA LEU A 98 4.54 12.12 29.26
C LEU A 98 5.86 11.51 29.69
N ASP A 99 6.61 12.13 30.60
CA ASP A 99 7.90 11.60 31.08
C ASP A 99 7.80 10.19 31.68
N ALA A 100 6.66 9.86 32.30
CA ALA A 100 6.43 8.54 32.88
C ALA A 100 6.00 7.46 31.85
N SER A 101 5.67 7.86 30.62
CA SER A 101 5.19 6.96 29.57
C SER A 101 6.38 6.31 28.84
N PRO A 102 6.27 5.02 28.46
CA PRO A 102 7.35 4.34 27.75
C PRO A 102 7.59 4.98 26.39
N THR A 103 8.86 5.06 25.99
CA THR A 103 9.24 5.40 24.62
C THR A 103 8.85 4.25 23.70
N LEU A 104 8.18 4.60 22.61
CA LEU A 104 7.74 3.69 21.57
C LEU A 104 8.45 4.04 20.27
N ALA A 105 8.47 3.07 19.35
CA ALA A 105 8.98 3.29 18.01
C ALA A 105 7.99 2.79 16.97
N LEU A 106 7.94 3.47 15.83
CA LEU A 106 7.60 2.88 14.56
C LEU A 106 8.93 2.53 13.88
N ASN A 107 9.18 1.24 13.66
CA ASN A 107 10.31 0.80 12.86
C ASN A 107 9.75 0.32 11.52
N VAL A 108 9.97 1.08 10.45
CA VAL A 108 9.41 0.76 9.14
C VAL A 108 10.27 -0.33 8.49
N PRO A 109 9.69 -1.46 8.03
CA PRO A 109 10.41 -2.60 7.47
C PRO A 109 11.47 -2.23 6.41
N PRO A 110 12.77 -2.29 6.78
CA PRO A 110 13.88 -1.79 5.96
C PRO A 110 14.10 -2.59 4.67
N TYR A 111 14.65 -1.94 3.64
CA TYR A 111 15.34 -2.62 2.53
C TYR A 111 16.84 -2.30 2.56
N ALA A 112 17.63 -3.17 1.93
CA ALA A 112 19.07 -2.98 1.78
C ALA A 112 19.55 -3.36 0.38
N ASN A 113 20.46 -2.56 -0.18
CA ASN A 113 21.20 -2.90 -1.39
C ASN A 113 22.63 -3.34 -1.05
N TRP A 114 23.27 -4.02 -2.01
CA TRP A 114 24.68 -4.34 -1.91
C TRP A 114 25.54 -3.21 -2.48
N THR A 115 26.65 -2.93 -1.82
CA THR A 115 27.62 -1.91 -2.20
C THR A 115 29.04 -2.45 -2.02
N ASP A 116 30.05 -1.71 -2.48
CA ASP A 116 31.47 -2.04 -2.25
C ASP A 116 31.84 -2.11 -0.75
N GLN A 117 31.03 -1.51 0.12
CA GLN A 117 31.21 -1.53 1.58
C GLN A 117 30.42 -2.64 2.28
N GLY A 118 29.60 -3.39 1.54
CA GLY A 118 28.71 -4.43 2.05
C GLY A 118 27.23 -4.04 1.93
N TRP A 119 26.38 -4.72 2.70
CA TRP A 119 24.94 -4.44 2.74
C TRP A 119 24.68 -3.06 3.34
N ASN A 120 24.03 -2.21 2.57
CA ASN A 120 23.69 -0.84 2.93
C ASN A 120 22.18 -0.74 3.16
N VAL A 121 21.77 -0.74 4.43
CA VAL A 121 20.38 -0.87 4.87
C VAL A 121 19.80 0.51 5.15
N ARG A 122 18.67 0.86 4.52
CA ARG A 122 17.93 2.06 4.88
C ARG A 122 17.01 1.77 6.05
N ILE A 123 17.32 2.35 7.20
CA ILE A 123 16.51 2.21 8.40
C ILE A 123 15.78 3.52 8.62
N HIS A 124 14.46 3.44 8.75
CA HIS A 124 13.64 4.62 8.98
C HIS A 124 12.39 4.36 9.83
N GLY A 125 11.87 5.43 10.40
CA GLY A 125 10.66 5.44 11.22
C GLY A 125 10.67 6.55 12.25
N ASN A 126 9.91 6.36 13.34
CA ASN A 126 9.58 7.42 14.28
C ASN A 126 9.72 6.99 15.74
N ILE A 127 10.25 7.86 16.60
CA ILE A 127 10.25 7.71 18.06
C ILE A 127 9.20 8.63 18.67
N TYR A 128 8.33 8.06 19.50
CA TYR A 128 7.22 8.80 20.09
C TYR A 128 6.82 8.23 21.46
N LYS A 129 6.01 9.02 22.18
CA LYS A 129 5.30 8.60 23.39
C LYS A 129 3.80 8.63 23.15
N ARG A 130 3.08 7.71 23.78
CA ARG A 130 1.62 7.66 23.71
C ARG A 130 1.02 8.20 25.02
N PRO A 131 0.29 9.33 24.99
CA PRO A 131 -0.42 9.83 26.15
C PRO A 131 -1.50 8.83 26.62
N ASN A 132 -1.80 8.85 27.92
CA ASN A 132 -2.98 8.16 28.43
C ASN A 132 -4.23 9.01 28.19
N ILE A 133 -5.04 8.63 27.19
CA ILE A 133 -6.24 9.36 26.78
C ILE A 133 -7.47 8.61 27.27
N THR A 134 -8.42 9.31 27.90
CA THR A 134 -9.68 8.70 28.36
C THR A 134 -10.51 8.24 27.16
N GLN A 135 -11.35 7.22 27.37
CA GLN A 135 -12.21 6.71 26.30
C GLN A 135 -13.15 7.81 25.75
N GLU A 136 -13.79 8.62 26.60
CA GLU A 136 -14.63 9.74 26.16
C GLU A 136 -13.86 10.71 25.26
N LYS A 137 -12.61 11.04 25.62
CA LYS A 137 -11.79 11.94 24.82
C LYS A 137 -11.36 11.29 23.49
N LEU A 138 -11.07 9.98 23.49
CA LEU A 138 -10.80 9.24 22.25
C LEU A 138 -12.02 9.20 21.33
N ASP A 139 -13.22 9.06 21.89
CA ASP A 139 -14.48 9.07 21.13
C ASP A 139 -14.70 10.45 20.48
N ASP A 140 -14.50 11.52 21.24
CA ASP A 140 -14.57 12.90 20.72
C ASP A 140 -13.58 13.16 19.58
N LEU A 141 -12.33 12.69 19.74
CA LEU A 141 -11.28 12.84 18.73
C LEU A 141 -11.54 11.97 17.50
N ALA A 142 -12.03 10.74 17.69
CA ALA A 142 -12.36 9.84 16.59
C ALA A 142 -13.49 10.40 15.72
N ASN A 143 -14.51 11.01 16.35
CA ASN A 143 -15.64 11.63 15.65
C ASN A 143 -15.25 12.74 14.68
N VAL A 144 -14.07 13.37 14.83
CA VAL A 144 -13.53 14.33 13.85
C VAL A 144 -13.27 13.67 12.49
N PHE A 145 -12.91 12.39 12.50
CA PHE A 145 -12.63 11.62 11.28
C PHE A 145 -13.87 10.88 10.75
N LEU A 146 -14.97 10.79 11.48
CA LEU A 146 -16.18 10.05 11.09
C LEU A 146 -17.23 11.00 10.51
N ILE A 147 -17.20 11.23 9.19
CA ILE A 147 -18.13 12.17 8.54
C ILE A 147 -19.57 11.64 8.59
N GLY A 148 -20.42 12.34 9.36
CA GLY A 148 -21.85 12.08 9.40
C GLY A 148 -22.22 10.73 10.02
N VAL A 149 -21.36 10.18 10.87
CA VAL A 149 -21.59 9.00 11.72
C VAL A 149 -20.95 9.26 13.07
N ASP A 150 -21.67 9.04 14.17
CA ASP A 150 -21.09 9.09 15.51
C ASP A 150 -20.49 7.72 15.86
N ILE A 151 -19.33 7.70 16.51
CA ILE A 151 -18.70 6.48 17.02
C ILE A 151 -19.66 5.70 17.92
N ALA A 152 -20.53 6.36 18.68
CA ALA A 152 -21.52 5.71 19.53
C ALA A 152 -22.55 4.88 18.73
N ASP A 153 -22.78 5.22 17.47
CA ASP A 153 -23.70 4.50 16.56
C ASP A 153 -23.02 3.32 15.85
N LEU A 154 -21.69 3.19 15.95
CA LEU A 154 -20.94 2.12 15.32
C LEU A 154 -21.00 0.81 16.13
N PRO A 155 -20.88 -0.36 15.47
CA PRO A 155 -20.64 -1.64 16.17
C PRO A 155 -19.39 -1.58 17.04
N GLN A 156 -19.38 -2.28 18.17
CA GLN A 156 -18.28 -2.23 19.16
C GLN A 156 -16.89 -2.43 18.54
N THR A 157 -16.74 -3.41 17.64
CA THR A 157 -15.46 -3.68 16.97
C THR A 157 -14.96 -2.49 16.14
N GLN A 158 -15.89 -1.72 15.55
CA GLN A 158 -15.55 -0.53 14.78
C GLN A 158 -15.22 0.66 15.67
N GLN A 159 -15.88 0.76 16.83
CA GLN A 159 -15.50 1.75 17.85
C GLN A 159 -14.09 1.48 18.37
N ASP A 160 -13.76 0.22 18.66
CA ASP A 160 -12.44 -0.17 19.17
C ASP A 160 -11.35 0.15 18.13
N GLN A 161 -11.61 -0.12 16.85
CA GLN A 161 -10.67 0.25 15.78
C GLN A 161 -10.51 1.76 15.65
N ALA A 162 -11.61 2.52 15.66
CA ALA A 162 -11.57 3.98 15.60
C ALA A 162 -10.79 4.60 16.76
N ARG A 163 -10.98 4.11 17.99
CA ARG A 163 -10.21 4.51 19.17
C ARG A 163 -8.74 4.14 19.03
N ASN A 164 -8.43 2.92 18.59
CA ASN A 164 -7.07 2.45 18.42
C ASN A 164 -6.31 3.33 17.42
N LEU A 165 -6.86 3.55 16.23
CA LEU A 165 -6.23 4.38 15.21
C LEU A 165 -6.09 5.83 15.68
N THR A 166 -7.12 6.38 16.33
CA THR A 166 -7.05 7.73 16.92
C THR A 166 -5.92 7.82 17.96
N SER A 167 -5.74 6.80 18.79
CA SER A 167 -4.63 6.76 19.77
C SER A 167 -3.23 6.67 19.13
N GLU A 168 -3.15 6.24 17.86
CA GLU A 168 -1.90 6.23 17.10
C GLU A 168 -1.60 7.58 16.45
N ILE A 169 -2.63 8.35 16.11
CA ILE A 169 -2.51 9.72 15.59
C ILE A 169 -2.06 10.69 16.69
N PHE A 170 -2.69 10.62 17.86
CA PHE A 170 -2.45 11.53 18.97
C PHE A 170 -1.27 11.07 19.84
N VAL A 171 -0.11 10.93 19.23
CA VAL A 171 1.16 10.61 19.87
C VAL A 171 2.08 11.83 19.93
N VAL A 172 2.99 11.86 20.90
CA VAL A 172 3.95 12.95 21.08
C VAL A 172 5.32 12.48 20.59
N GLN A 173 5.75 13.02 19.45
CA GLN A 173 7.07 12.76 18.86
C GLN A 173 8.19 13.14 19.84
N GLN A 174 9.29 12.37 19.84
CA GLN A 174 10.43 12.62 20.74
C GLN A 174 11.64 13.14 19.95
N ASP A 175 12.05 14.38 20.25
CA ASP A 175 13.12 15.06 19.54
C ASP A 175 14.51 14.73 20.09
N ASN A 176 15.51 14.76 19.21
CA ASN A 176 16.92 14.62 19.59
C ASN A 176 17.24 13.35 20.41
N GLU A 177 16.51 12.26 20.17
CA GLU A 177 16.73 10.96 20.79
C GLU A 177 17.79 10.15 20.01
N GLN A 178 18.66 9.45 20.72
CA GLN A 178 19.62 8.54 20.10
C GLN A 178 18.94 7.20 19.81
N VAL A 179 18.94 6.80 18.55
CA VAL A 179 18.36 5.52 18.11
C VAL A 179 19.46 4.46 17.98
N ILE A 180 19.28 3.33 18.66
CA ILE A 180 20.12 2.14 18.50
C ILE A 180 19.23 1.02 17.97
N VAL A 181 19.70 0.38 16.90
CA VAL A 181 19.01 -0.75 16.27
C VAL A 181 19.82 -2.03 16.44
N ASN A 182 19.13 -3.09 16.79
CA ASN A 182 19.68 -4.43 16.96
C ASN A 182 19.19 -5.32 15.83
N PHE A 183 20.12 -5.80 15.01
CA PHE A 183 19.89 -6.80 13.99
C PHE A 183 20.07 -8.20 14.59
N VAL A 184 19.10 -9.07 14.35
CA VAL A 184 19.12 -10.47 14.79
C VAL A 184 18.79 -11.39 13.61
N ASN A 185 19.56 -12.45 13.47
CA ASN A 185 19.49 -13.40 12.37
C ASN A 185 18.64 -14.64 12.71
N ASP A 186 17.40 -14.42 13.17
CA ASP A 186 16.47 -15.45 13.64
C ASP A 186 15.06 -15.33 13.03
N VAL A 187 14.99 -14.86 11.77
CA VAL A 187 13.71 -14.70 11.08
C VAL A 187 13.10 -16.07 10.78
N THR A 188 11.82 -16.23 11.10
CA THR A 188 11.03 -17.39 10.67
C THR A 188 10.48 -17.11 9.29
N VAL A 189 10.95 -17.85 8.29
CA VAL A 189 10.53 -17.72 6.89
C VAL A 189 10.14 -19.08 6.32
N ASN A 190 9.24 -19.05 5.35
CA ASN A 190 8.91 -20.16 4.48
C ASN A 190 9.26 -19.78 3.04
N PRO A 191 10.38 -20.27 2.47
CA PRO A 191 10.81 -19.92 1.13
C PRO A 191 9.76 -20.17 0.03
N ASP A 192 8.86 -21.14 0.24
CA ASP A 192 7.79 -21.45 -0.71
C ASP A 192 6.70 -20.37 -0.75
N THR A 193 6.52 -19.59 0.32
CA THR A 193 5.47 -18.55 0.40
C THR A 193 6.02 -17.14 0.49
N ASP A 194 7.31 -17.00 0.80
CA ASP A 194 7.97 -15.72 1.10
C ASP A 194 8.96 -15.34 0.00
N SER A 195 8.60 -15.57 -1.27
CA SER A 195 9.36 -15.16 -2.46
C SER A 195 10.77 -15.74 -2.53
N GLY A 196 10.95 -16.97 -2.02
CA GLY A 196 12.28 -17.58 -1.92
C GLY A 196 13.19 -16.94 -0.87
N GLY A 197 12.64 -16.08 -0.01
CA GLY A 197 13.36 -15.42 1.07
C GLY A 197 13.94 -16.42 2.07
N ILE A 198 15.15 -16.12 2.56
CA ILE A 198 15.88 -16.95 3.51
C ILE A 198 16.22 -16.15 4.76
N SER A 199 16.22 -16.82 5.92
CA SER A 199 16.79 -16.22 7.13
C SER A 199 18.30 -16.05 6.93
N ALA A 200 18.82 -14.86 7.24
CA ALA A 200 20.23 -14.57 7.09
C ALA A 200 21.09 -15.49 7.98
N ALA A 201 22.20 -16.01 7.45
CA ALA A 201 23.07 -16.93 8.20
C ALA A 201 24.08 -16.20 9.12
N GLY A 202 24.07 -14.86 9.12
CA GLY A 202 24.91 -13.99 9.94
C GLY A 202 24.34 -12.57 9.95
N GLY A 203 25.15 -11.57 10.29
CA GLY A 203 24.72 -10.16 10.25
C GLY A 203 24.16 -9.60 11.55
N SER A 204 24.03 -10.41 12.61
CA SER A 204 23.62 -9.94 13.94
C SER A 204 24.61 -8.91 14.49
N GLN A 205 24.10 -7.73 14.84
CA GLN A 205 24.90 -6.59 15.32
C GLN A 205 24.01 -5.46 15.86
N ASN A 206 24.58 -4.64 16.75
CA ASN A 206 23.97 -3.38 17.16
C ASN A 206 24.59 -2.23 16.38
N ILE A 207 23.76 -1.32 15.86
CA ILE A 207 24.18 -0.12 15.17
C ILE A 207 23.51 1.07 15.83
N THR A 208 24.31 2.07 16.20
CA THR A 208 23.80 3.38 16.58
C THR A 208 23.56 4.16 15.29
N MET A 209 22.36 4.72 15.13
CA MET A 209 22.02 5.55 13.99
C MET A 209 22.96 6.77 13.92
N PRO A 210 23.32 7.24 12.71
CA PRO A 210 24.31 8.31 12.54
C PRO A 210 23.86 9.68 13.06
N TYR A 211 22.54 9.87 13.18
CA TYR A 211 21.92 11.10 13.67
C TYR A 211 20.87 10.77 14.73
N ASN A 212 20.65 11.73 15.63
CA ASN A 212 19.51 11.70 16.54
C ASN A 212 18.21 11.99 15.78
N THR A 213 17.08 11.70 16.41
CA THR A 213 15.76 11.99 15.83
C THR A 213 15.54 13.48 15.58
N THR A 214 14.69 13.78 14.60
CA THR A 214 14.27 15.14 14.25
C THR A 214 13.29 15.69 15.29
N ALA A 215 12.84 16.94 15.15
CA ALA A 215 11.81 17.50 16.04
C ALA A 215 10.49 16.70 15.99
N GLU A 216 10.20 16.12 14.83
CA GLU A 216 9.08 15.23 14.57
C GLU A 216 9.38 13.77 14.95
N GLY A 217 10.50 13.48 15.61
CA GLY A 217 10.83 12.14 16.10
C GLY A 217 11.35 11.17 15.04
N ASP A 218 11.59 11.64 13.81
CA ASP A 218 11.99 10.77 12.72
C ASP A 218 13.47 10.41 12.77
N PHE A 219 13.77 9.17 12.39
CA PHE A 219 15.09 8.73 11.95
C PHE A 219 14.95 8.15 10.53
N ASP A 220 15.82 8.55 9.60
CA ASP A 220 15.93 7.93 8.26
C ASP A 220 17.41 8.01 7.84
N SER A 221 18.07 6.87 7.76
CA SER A 221 19.45 6.81 7.30
C SER A 221 19.82 5.45 6.76
N PHE A 222 20.76 5.46 5.82
CA PHE A 222 21.46 4.27 5.40
C PHE A 222 22.59 3.93 6.37
N VAL A 223 22.73 2.65 6.72
CA VAL A 223 23.82 2.12 7.55
C VAL A 223 24.44 0.88 6.90
N ILE A 224 25.77 0.78 6.99
CA ILE A 224 26.50 -0.36 6.46
C ILE A 224 26.55 -1.48 7.51
N LEU A 225 26.01 -2.65 7.15
CA LEU A 225 26.16 -3.85 7.97
C LEU A 225 27.58 -4.39 7.87
N LYS A 226 28.15 -4.71 9.02
CA LYS A 226 29.37 -5.52 9.08
C LYS A 226 29.01 -6.96 8.75
N ASN A 227 29.87 -7.66 8.01
CA ASN A 227 29.73 -9.09 7.80
C ASN A 227 30.13 -9.83 9.08
N THR A 228 29.14 -10.17 9.91
CA THR A 228 29.32 -10.92 11.16
C THR A 228 28.96 -12.39 10.97
N THR A 229 29.67 -13.27 11.66
CA THR A 229 29.42 -14.72 11.63
C THR A 229 28.28 -15.09 12.56
N GLY A 230 27.30 -15.85 12.06
CA GLY A 230 26.20 -16.39 12.87
C GLY A 230 26.65 -17.52 13.79
N THR A 231 25.75 -17.96 14.68
CA THR A 231 26.04 -18.99 15.71
C THR A 231 26.50 -20.32 15.13
N ASP A 232 26.04 -20.66 13.93
CA ASP A 232 26.36 -21.91 13.23
C ASP A 232 27.54 -21.76 12.23
N GLY A 233 28.26 -20.63 12.27
CA GLY A 233 29.38 -20.35 11.37
C GLY A 233 28.99 -19.74 10.02
N GLY A 234 27.70 -19.46 9.80
CA GLY A 234 27.19 -18.80 8.60
C GLY A 234 27.55 -17.31 8.50
N HIS A 235 27.33 -16.70 7.35
CA HIS A 235 27.62 -15.29 7.07
C HIS A 235 26.56 -14.70 6.13
N LEU A 236 26.53 -13.36 6.00
CA LEU A 236 25.70 -12.70 5.00
C LEU A 236 26.24 -13.02 3.61
N LEU A 237 25.38 -13.51 2.72
CA LEU A 237 25.72 -13.69 1.31
C LEU A 237 25.85 -12.31 0.64
N PRO A 238 26.86 -12.07 -0.21
CA PRO A 238 26.94 -10.85 -1.01
C PRO A 238 25.74 -10.71 -1.95
N GLY A 239 25.16 -9.52 -2.05
CA GLY A 239 23.95 -9.28 -2.88
C GLY A 239 24.17 -9.39 -4.38
N ASN A 240 25.42 -9.34 -4.83
CA ASN A 240 25.85 -9.60 -6.21
C ASN A 240 26.16 -11.08 -6.48
N GLU A 241 26.11 -11.94 -5.45
CA GLU A 241 26.41 -13.39 -5.53
C GLU A 241 25.23 -14.27 -5.14
N THR A 242 24.04 -13.68 -4.91
CA THR A 242 22.83 -14.40 -4.52
C THR A 242 21.61 -13.91 -5.28
N ASP A 243 20.63 -14.79 -5.44
CA ASP A 243 19.29 -14.54 -5.99
C ASP A 243 18.20 -14.64 -4.91
N HIS A 244 18.59 -14.83 -3.65
CA HIS A 244 17.69 -14.91 -2.49
C HIS A 244 17.70 -13.60 -1.70
N VAL A 245 16.51 -13.10 -1.37
CA VAL A 245 16.38 -12.04 -0.36
C VAL A 245 16.74 -12.62 1.00
N GLN A 246 17.68 -11.98 1.71
CA GLN A 246 18.07 -12.38 3.06
C GLN A 246 17.33 -11.53 4.10
N LEU A 247 16.75 -12.15 5.11
CA LEU A 247 15.93 -11.47 6.12
C LEU A 247 16.65 -11.43 7.47
N LEU A 248 16.58 -10.27 8.12
CA LEU A 248 17.05 -10.03 9.49
C LEU A 248 15.92 -9.40 10.31
N ASN A 249 15.70 -9.85 11.54
CA ASN A 249 14.86 -9.12 12.48
C ASN A 249 15.61 -7.86 12.93
N VAL A 250 14.90 -6.75 13.06
CA VAL A 250 15.46 -5.46 13.48
C VAL A 250 14.61 -4.91 14.61
N TYR A 251 15.28 -4.55 15.71
CA TYR A 251 14.65 -4.03 16.92
C TYR A 251 15.22 -2.66 17.24
N VAL A 252 14.36 -1.68 17.51
CA VAL A 252 14.78 -0.41 18.13
C VAL A 252 14.94 -0.64 19.64
N GLU A 253 16.14 -0.41 20.16
CA GLU A 253 16.46 -0.57 21.58
C GLU A 253 15.62 0.39 22.43
N GLY A 254 15.11 -0.10 23.57
CA GLY A 254 14.23 0.69 24.45
C GLY A 254 12.76 0.77 24.01
N ALA A 255 12.41 0.30 22.79
CA ALA A 255 11.05 0.34 22.24
C ALA A 255 10.39 -1.06 22.15
N ALA A 256 10.51 -1.85 23.22
CA ALA A 256 10.36 -3.31 23.19
C ALA A 256 9.00 -3.86 22.68
N SER A 257 7.92 -3.09 22.72
CA SER A 257 6.58 -3.53 22.25
C SER A 257 6.24 -3.09 20.83
N THR A 258 7.03 -2.21 20.21
CA THR A 258 6.62 -1.51 18.98
C THR A 258 7.71 -1.30 17.94
N GLY A 259 8.99 -1.33 18.35
CA GLY A 259 10.13 -1.09 17.46
C GLY A 259 10.61 -2.31 16.66
N ASN A 260 9.74 -3.31 16.47
CA ASN A 260 10.10 -4.56 15.81
C ASN A 260 9.78 -4.48 14.32
N ALA A 261 10.72 -4.87 13.48
CA ALA A 261 10.56 -4.97 12.03
C ALA A 261 11.41 -6.12 11.47
N THR A 262 11.29 -6.35 10.17
CA THR A 262 12.17 -7.25 9.42
C THR A 262 12.83 -6.45 8.30
N ALA A 263 14.16 -6.52 8.21
CA ALA A 263 14.95 -5.96 7.14
C ALA A 263 15.12 -6.97 6.00
N TYR A 264 15.02 -6.48 4.77
CA TYR A 264 15.11 -7.26 3.55
C TYR A 264 16.38 -6.86 2.81
N LEU A 265 17.37 -7.76 2.77
CA LEU A 265 18.61 -7.61 2.03
C LEU A 265 18.35 -8.14 0.61
N VAL A 266 18.09 -7.21 -0.30
CA VAL A 266 17.56 -7.50 -1.64
C VAL A 266 18.73 -7.58 -2.64
N PRO A 267 18.85 -8.67 -3.42
CA PRO A 267 19.92 -8.83 -4.40
C PRO A 267 19.98 -7.70 -5.46
N ASP A 268 21.14 -7.54 -6.11
CA ASP A 268 21.35 -6.45 -7.09
C ASP A 268 20.45 -6.56 -8.33
N THR A 269 20.12 -7.78 -8.72
CA THR A 269 19.27 -8.08 -9.89
C THR A 269 18.03 -8.85 -9.46
N GLY A 270 16.98 -8.82 -10.25
CA GLY A 270 15.69 -9.45 -9.96
C GLY A 270 14.53 -8.48 -10.19
N ILE A 271 13.34 -8.84 -9.73
CA ILE A 271 12.14 -8.02 -9.87
C ILE A 271 11.71 -7.53 -8.49
N THR A 272 11.35 -6.26 -8.39
CA THR A 272 10.67 -5.69 -7.22
C THR A 272 9.28 -5.23 -7.64
N ILE A 273 8.24 -5.72 -6.96
CA ILE A 273 6.88 -5.19 -7.09
C ILE A 273 6.74 -4.04 -6.09
N ILE A 274 6.55 -2.83 -6.58
CA ILE A 274 6.17 -1.67 -5.77
C ILE A 274 4.65 -1.58 -5.82
N SER A 275 3.99 -1.77 -4.68
CA SER A 275 2.53 -1.73 -4.60
C SER A 275 2.03 -0.59 -3.74
N ASP A 276 1.14 0.21 -4.33
CA ASP A 276 0.17 0.98 -3.55
C ASP A 276 -0.73 0.03 -2.75
N ILE A 277 -1.35 0.53 -1.69
CA ILE A 277 -2.15 -0.26 -0.76
C ILE A 277 -3.63 0.04 -0.89
N ASP A 278 -4.00 1.31 -0.80
CA ASP A 278 -5.40 1.74 -0.83
C ASP A 278 -5.99 1.52 -2.23
N ASP A 279 -7.19 0.94 -2.27
CA ASP A 279 -7.90 0.55 -3.50
C ASP A 279 -7.17 -0.39 -4.46
N ILE A 280 -6.05 -0.99 -4.04
CA ILE A 280 -5.35 -2.09 -4.74
C ILE A 280 -5.24 -3.34 -3.88
N LEU A 281 -4.66 -3.22 -2.69
CA LEU A 281 -4.51 -4.34 -1.77
C LEU A 281 -5.66 -4.41 -0.77
N ARG A 282 -6.41 -3.33 -0.61
CA ARG A 282 -7.60 -3.25 0.24
C ARG A 282 -8.67 -2.38 -0.38
N ILE A 283 -9.90 -2.56 0.08
CA ILE A 283 -11.00 -1.65 -0.25
C ILE A 283 -10.92 -0.45 0.70
N THR A 284 -10.68 0.74 0.14
CA THR A 284 -10.64 2.00 0.89
C THR A 284 -11.72 2.93 0.37
N LYS A 285 -11.86 3.08 -0.94
CA LYS A 285 -12.72 4.04 -1.64
C LYS A 285 -12.28 5.47 -1.42
N ILE A 286 -11.03 5.78 -1.73
CA ILE A 286 -10.48 7.14 -1.58
C ILE A 286 -11.26 8.20 -2.37
N TYR A 287 -11.95 7.77 -3.44
CA TYR A 287 -12.87 8.58 -4.25
C TYR A 287 -14.24 8.86 -3.60
N ASP A 288 -14.58 8.23 -2.48
CA ASP A 288 -15.77 8.51 -1.67
C ASP A 288 -15.33 8.91 -0.26
N PRO A 289 -15.14 10.20 0.04
CA PRO A 289 -14.52 10.64 1.29
C PRO A 289 -15.20 10.11 2.57
N LYS A 290 -16.54 9.97 2.56
CA LYS A 290 -17.27 9.46 3.73
C LYS A 290 -17.01 7.98 3.93
N GLU A 291 -17.13 7.18 2.87
CA GLU A 291 -16.86 5.74 2.95
C GLU A 291 -15.37 5.45 3.16
N GLY A 292 -14.49 6.23 2.51
CA GLY A 292 -13.04 6.23 2.68
C GLY A 292 -12.61 6.39 4.12
N LEU A 293 -13.12 7.42 4.80
CA LEU A 293 -12.84 7.64 6.21
C LEU A 293 -13.37 6.50 7.10
N LEU A 294 -14.59 6.00 6.84
CA LEU A 294 -15.12 4.86 7.59
C LEU A 294 -14.29 3.59 7.38
N ASN A 295 -13.84 3.33 6.15
CA ASN A 295 -13.00 2.18 5.83
C ASN A 295 -11.59 2.31 6.41
N SER A 296 -11.05 3.52 6.52
CA SER A 296 -9.72 3.77 7.09
C SER A 296 -9.71 3.78 8.62
N PHE A 297 -10.71 4.41 9.26
CA PHE A 297 -10.70 4.65 10.69
C PHE A 297 -11.50 3.63 11.50
N ALA A 298 -12.64 3.18 10.99
CA ALA A 298 -13.60 2.43 11.80
C ALA A 298 -13.73 0.96 11.38
N ARG A 299 -13.70 0.65 10.08
CA ARG A 299 -14.01 -0.71 9.60
C ARG A 299 -12.74 -1.53 9.42
N PRO A 300 -12.79 -2.86 9.70
CA PRO A 300 -11.67 -3.74 9.44
C PRO A 300 -11.20 -3.67 7.99
N PHE A 301 -9.88 -3.64 7.78
CA PHE A 301 -9.31 -3.63 6.43
C PHE A 301 -9.67 -4.94 5.74
N THR A 302 -10.19 -4.81 4.52
CA THR A 302 -10.69 -5.93 3.73
C THR A 302 -9.90 -5.98 2.42
N PRO A 303 -9.33 -7.14 2.03
CA PRO A 303 -8.64 -7.25 0.76
C PRO A 303 -9.59 -6.97 -0.40
N TRP A 304 -9.04 -6.41 -1.48
CA TRP A 304 -9.81 -6.25 -2.71
C TRP A 304 -9.88 -7.57 -3.46
N ASP A 305 -11.09 -8.11 -3.57
CA ASP A 305 -11.41 -9.38 -4.24
C ASP A 305 -10.39 -10.50 -3.89
N ASN A 306 -9.83 -11.17 -4.89
CA ASN A 306 -8.84 -12.23 -4.75
C ASN A 306 -7.41 -11.77 -5.02
N MET A 307 -7.11 -10.48 -4.86
CA MET A 307 -5.75 -9.94 -4.98
C MET A 307 -4.70 -10.67 -4.12
N PRO A 308 -5.01 -11.14 -2.88
CA PRO A 308 -4.08 -11.95 -2.10
C PRO A 308 -3.62 -13.23 -2.81
N GLU A 309 -4.50 -13.86 -3.60
CA GLU A 309 -4.16 -15.07 -4.36
C GLU A 309 -3.16 -14.77 -5.49
N VAL A 310 -3.31 -13.62 -6.16
CA VAL A 310 -2.40 -13.17 -7.22
C VAL A 310 -0.99 -12.98 -6.66
N TYR A 311 -0.86 -12.25 -5.55
CA TYR A 311 0.44 -11.97 -4.93
C TYR A 311 1.06 -13.24 -4.33
N ALA A 312 0.26 -14.08 -3.69
CA ALA A 312 0.73 -15.37 -3.19
C ALA A 312 1.24 -16.27 -4.32
N ASN A 313 0.60 -16.25 -5.50
CA ASN A 313 1.06 -16.99 -6.66
C ASN A 313 2.36 -16.42 -7.23
N TRP A 314 2.48 -15.10 -7.37
CA TRP A 314 3.74 -14.47 -7.80
C TRP A 314 4.89 -14.75 -6.83
N SER A 315 4.65 -14.65 -5.53
CA SER A 315 5.61 -15.03 -4.48
C SER A 315 6.11 -16.47 -4.63
N LYS A 316 5.21 -17.41 -4.97
CA LYS A 316 5.55 -18.83 -5.16
C LYS A 316 6.32 -19.13 -6.44
N THR A 317 6.06 -18.37 -7.51
CA THR A 317 6.40 -18.80 -8.87
C THR A 317 7.49 -17.96 -9.52
N ILE A 318 7.72 -16.73 -9.05
CA ILE A 318 8.74 -15.83 -9.59
C ILE A 318 9.98 -15.90 -8.70
N GLN A 319 11.10 -16.29 -9.29
CA GLN A 319 12.39 -16.33 -8.61
C GLN A 319 12.93 -14.92 -8.42
N ASN A 320 13.64 -14.70 -7.30
CA ASN A 320 14.28 -13.41 -6.98
C ASN A 320 13.28 -12.23 -7.07
N LEU A 321 12.09 -12.47 -6.54
CA LEU A 321 11.04 -11.47 -6.37
C LEU A 321 11.18 -10.80 -5.01
N HIS A 322 10.95 -9.50 -4.97
CA HIS A 322 10.81 -8.74 -3.73
C HIS A 322 9.54 -7.91 -3.76
N PHE A 323 8.82 -7.86 -2.66
CA PHE A 323 7.69 -6.94 -2.49
C PHE A 323 8.13 -5.69 -1.72
N HIS A 324 7.73 -4.54 -2.23
CA HIS A 324 7.87 -3.26 -1.57
C HIS A 324 6.51 -2.57 -1.51
N TYR A 325 5.99 -2.37 -0.32
CA TYR A 325 4.70 -1.71 -0.12
C TYR A 325 4.91 -0.23 0.12
N LEU A 326 4.23 0.62 -0.64
CA LEU A 326 4.39 2.06 -0.58
C LEU A 326 3.03 2.71 -0.36
N THR A 327 2.89 3.46 0.73
CA THR A 327 1.72 4.31 0.97
C THR A 327 2.16 5.76 1.21
N THR A 328 1.33 6.72 0.81
CA THR A 328 1.52 8.14 1.16
C THR A 328 0.76 8.52 2.44
N THR A 329 0.17 7.53 3.10
CA THR A 329 -0.42 7.67 4.43
C THR A 329 0.67 7.99 5.46
N PRO A 330 0.47 8.95 6.39
CA PRO A 330 1.46 9.33 7.40
C PRO A 330 1.88 8.20 8.33
N GLU A 331 3.13 8.25 8.77
CA GLU A 331 3.76 7.26 9.67
C GLU A 331 2.92 6.91 10.91
N GLN A 332 2.19 7.86 11.51
CA GLN A 332 1.41 7.59 12.72
C GLN A 332 0.44 6.41 12.56
N VAL A 333 -0.18 6.25 11.39
CA VAL A 333 -1.23 5.24 11.17
C VAL A 333 -0.75 3.99 10.42
N THR A 334 0.55 3.93 10.11
CA THR A 334 1.16 2.88 9.28
C THR A 334 1.13 1.51 9.94
N LYS A 335 1.03 1.42 11.27
CA LYS A 335 0.99 0.14 12.00
C LYS A 335 -0.20 -0.71 11.59
N ASN A 336 -1.38 -0.12 11.45
CA ASN A 336 -2.57 -0.84 10.99
C ASN A 336 -2.44 -1.32 9.53
N TYR A 337 -1.75 -0.54 8.68
CA TYR A 337 -1.45 -0.96 7.32
C TYR A 337 -0.49 -2.15 7.30
N MET A 338 0.61 -2.09 8.06
CA MET A 338 1.57 -3.20 8.16
C MET A 338 0.92 -4.47 8.73
N ASP A 339 0.11 -4.36 9.78
CA ASP A 339 -0.61 -5.50 10.35
C ASP A 339 -1.53 -6.19 9.33
N PHE A 340 -2.31 -5.40 8.57
CA PHE A 340 -3.14 -5.93 7.49
C PHE A 340 -2.32 -6.57 6.39
N ILE A 341 -1.26 -5.89 5.92
CA ILE A 341 -0.40 -6.37 4.83
C ILE A 341 0.25 -7.70 5.22
N TYR A 342 0.91 -7.79 6.38
CA TYR A 342 1.63 -9.02 6.76
C TYR A 342 0.71 -10.17 7.19
N LYS A 343 -0.58 -9.92 7.43
CA LYS A 343 -1.60 -10.98 7.61
C LYS A 343 -2.16 -11.50 6.29
N THR A 344 -2.03 -10.75 5.20
CA THR A 344 -2.82 -10.96 3.98
C THR A 344 -1.95 -11.18 2.74
N TYR A 345 -0.78 -10.53 2.68
CA TYR A 345 0.11 -10.47 1.54
C TYR A 345 1.53 -10.97 1.90
N PRO A 346 2.35 -11.33 0.90
CA PRO A 346 3.72 -11.79 1.13
C PRO A 346 4.58 -10.79 1.90
N LEU A 347 5.60 -11.31 2.58
CA LEU A 347 6.60 -10.48 3.24
C LEU A 347 7.28 -9.52 2.25
N GLY A 348 7.61 -8.33 2.73
CA GLY A 348 8.19 -7.26 1.92
C GLY A 348 8.58 -6.04 2.74
N SER A 349 9.46 -5.21 2.19
CA SER A 349 9.84 -3.92 2.78
C SER A 349 8.71 -2.90 2.65
N PHE A 350 8.81 -1.79 3.37
CA PHE A 350 7.75 -0.80 3.43
C PHE A 350 8.29 0.62 3.32
N ASP A 351 7.56 1.50 2.64
CA ASP A 351 7.70 2.95 2.70
C ASP A 351 6.34 3.59 3.00
N THR A 352 6.41 4.66 3.80
CA THR A 352 5.27 5.44 4.25
C THR A 352 5.67 6.92 4.21
N ARG A 353 4.70 7.82 4.36
CA ARG A 353 4.94 9.25 4.39
C ARG A 353 5.61 9.63 5.73
N PRO A 354 6.86 10.14 5.73
CA PRO A 354 7.56 10.58 6.96
C PRO A 354 6.87 11.79 7.59
N LEU A 355 7.23 12.17 8.82
CA LEU A 355 6.64 13.36 9.48
C LEU A 355 7.45 14.63 9.24
N ASN A 356 8.76 14.50 9.13
CA ASN A 356 9.69 15.57 8.88
C ASN A 356 9.79 15.84 7.38
N PHE A 357 9.29 17.01 6.99
CA PHE A 357 9.40 17.55 5.65
C PHE A 357 10.28 18.80 5.60
N SER A 358 11.50 18.69 6.11
CA SER A 358 12.49 19.78 5.98
C SER A 358 12.77 20.19 4.52
N ASP A 359 12.44 19.33 3.55
CA ASP A 359 12.41 19.64 2.11
C ASP A 359 10.97 19.84 1.62
N ALA A 360 10.62 21.10 1.31
CA ALA A 360 9.32 21.50 0.78
C ALA A 360 8.98 20.84 -0.57
N SER A 361 9.98 20.48 -1.37
CA SER A 361 9.76 19.81 -2.66
C SER A 361 9.38 18.33 -2.48
N ALA A 362 9.99 17.66 -1.49
CA ALA A 362 9.60 16.32 -1.09
C ALA A 362 8.19 16.30 -0.47
N THR A 363 7.75 17.39 0.19
CA THR A 363 6.39 17.51 0.75
C THR A 363 5.29 17.49 -0.32
N LEU A 364 5.56 18.08 -1.48
CA LEU A 364 4.57 18.25 -2.54
C LEU A 364 4.49 17.04 -3.48
N ALA A 365 5.50 16.16 -3.47
CA ALA A 365 5.61 14.99 -4.34
C ALA A 365 6.20 13.79 -3.58
N ILE A 366 5.58 13.43 -2.46
CA ILE A 366 6.10 12.43 -1.50
C ILE A 366 6.27 11.07 -2.15
N ARG A 367 5.27 10.62 -2.93
CA ARG A 367 5.33 9.37 -3.67
C ARG A 367 6.50 9.36 -4.64
N LYS A 368 6.64 10.40 -5.47
CA LYS A 368 7.78 10.53 -6.39
C LYS A 368 9.12 10.48 -5.67
N PHE A 369 9.26 11.16 -4.54
CA PHE A 369 10.49 11.14 -3.73
C PHE A 369 10.85 9.73 -3.25
N LEU A 370 9.88 8.98 -2.74
CA LEU A 370 10.08 7.60 -2.28
C LEU A 370 10.41 6.65 -3.46
N LEU A 371 9.71 6.82 -4.59
CA LEU A 371 9.98 6.08 -5.82
C LEU A 371 11.39 6.35 -6.34
N ASP A 372 11.82 7.62 -6.40
CA ASP A 372 13.18 7.96 -6.83
C ASP A 372 14.23 7.31 -5.93
N LYS A 373 14.02 7.33 -4.61
CA LYS A 373 14.94 6.74 -3.65
C LYS A 373 15.12 5.24 -3.89
N ILE A 374 14.03 4.47 -4.08
CA ILE A 374 14.15 3.03 -4.30
C ILE A 374 14.73 2.67 -5.67
N PHE A 375 14.36 3.40 -6.74
CA PHE A 375 14.94 3.19 -8.08
C PHE A 375 16.45 3.50 -8.10
N GLN A 376 16.88 4.56 -7.42
CA GLN A 376 18.31 4.89 -7.29
C GLN A 376 19.06 3.90 -6.39
N THR A 377 18.38 3.32 -5.40
CA THR A 377 18.98 2.31 -4.52
C THR A 377 19.28 1.01 -5.28
N PHE A 378 18.42 0.61 -6.22
CA PHE A 378 18.53 -0.67 -6.94
C PHE A 378 18.62 -0.48 -8.46
N PRO A 379 19.72 0.11 -8.98
CA PRO A 379 19.83 0.52 -10.39
C PRO A 379 19.79 -0.64 -11.41
N GLN A 380 19.99 -1.88 -10.96
CA GLN A 380 20.03 -3.08 -11.78
C GLN A 380 18.76 -3.96 -11.64
N ARG A 381 17.87 -3.63 -10.70
CA ARG A 381 16.59 -4.36 -10.57
C ARG A 381 15.57 -3.84 -11.56
N LYS A 382 14.60 -4.70 -11.86
CA LYS A 382 13.40 -4.37 -12.62
C LYS A 382 12.26 -4.10 -11.66
N PHE A 383 11.39 -3.15 -12.01
CA PHE A 383 10.27 -2.73 -11.17
C PHE A 383 8.94 -2.95 -11.84
N ILE A 384 8.02 -3.57 -11.11
CA ILE A 384 6.60 -3.65 -11.47
C ILE A 384 5.86 -2.68 -10.55
N LEU A 385 5.15 -1.73 -11.14
CA LEU A 385 4.43 -0.69 -10.41
C LEU A 385 2.95 -1.04 -10.37
N MET A 386 2.37 -1.12 -9.17
CA MET A 386 0.96 -1.42 -8.94
C MET A 386 0.28 -0.21 -8.29
N GLY A 387 -0.79 0.29 -8.88
CA GLY A 387 -1.54 1.45 -8.41
C GLY A 387 -2.94 1.47 -9.00
N ASP A 388 -3.72 2.52 -8.74
CA ASP A 388 -5.09 2.67 -9.21
C ASP A 388 -5.32 4.04 -9.88
N THR A 389 -6.42 4.16 -10.61
CA THR A 389 -6.77 5.39 -11.34
C THR A 389 -7.31 6.52 -10.48
N SER A 390 -7.76 6.25 -9.24
CA SER A 390 -8.27 7.28 -8.34
C SER A 390 -7.15 8.04 -7.60
N ASN A 391 -5.90 7.58 -7.74
CA ASN A 391 -4.72 8.25 -7.20
C ASN A 391 -4.01 9.09 -8.29
N SER A 392 -4.17 10.41 -8.23
CA SER A 392 -3.72 11.31 -9.31
C SER A 392 -2.21 11.37 -9.48
N ASP A 393 -1.43 11.22 -8.41
CA ASP A 393 0.03 11.23 -8.47
C ASP A 393 0.57 9.97 -9.15
N VAL A 394 -0.03 8.79 -8.96
CA VAL A 394 0.29 7.53 -9.65
C VAL A 394 0.14 7.68 -11.15
N MET A 395 -0.92 8.36 -11.59
CA MET A 395 -1.22 8.58 -13.00
C MET A 395 -0.14 9.42 -13.70
N SER A 396 0.59 10.26 -12.98
CA SER A 396 1.75 11.02 -13.51
C SER A 396 3.11 10.37 -13.22
N ASP A 397 3.31 9.88 -12.00
CA ASP A 397 4.61 9.44 -11.50
C ASP A 397 5.04 8.12 -12.15
N TYR A 398 4.13 7.15 -12.24
CA TYR A 398 4.44 5.82 -12.77
C TYR A 398 4.87 5.84 -14.24
N PRO A 399 4.13 6.45 -15.18
CA PRO A 399 4.62 6.60 -16.54
C PRO A 399 5.88 7.48 -16.61
N GLY A 400 6.00 8.51 -15.77
CA GLY A 400 7.19 9.37 -15.70
C GLY A 400 8.47 8.58 -15.39
N LEU A 401 8.39 7.56 -14.54
CA LEU A 401 9.52 6.69 -14.19
C LEU A 401 10.09 5.91 -15.38
N VAL A 402 9.28 5.61 -16.41
CA VAL A 402 9.76 4.92 -17.63
C VAL A 402 10.83 5.74 -18.34
N SER A 403 10.62 7.07 -18.40
CA SER A 403 11.57 8.00 -19.00
C SER A 403 12.73 8.35 -18.06
N ALA A 404 12.47 8.47 -16.75
CA ALA A 404 13.47 8.84 -15.76
C ALA A 404 14.48 7.72 -15.47
N TYR A 405 14.04 6.46 -15.54
CA TYR A 405 14.87 5.27 -15.31
C TYR A 405 14.75 4.26 -16.46
N PRO A 406 15.30 4.58 -17.66
CA PRO A 406 15.14 3.75 -18.84
C PRO A 406 15.54 2.29 -18.61
N GLY A 407 14.61 1.40 -18.90
CA GLY A 407 14.80 -0.04 -18.78
C GLY A 407 14.64 -0.59 -17.36
N GLN A 408 14.42 0.20 -16.31
CA GLN A 408 14.13 -0.33 -14.98
C GLN A 408 12.64 -0.67 -14.79
N VAL A 409 11.72 0.13 -15.33
CA VAL A 409 10.28 -0.19 -15.28
C VAL A 409 9.97 -1.35 -16.22
N GLN A 410 9.40 -2.42 -15.66
CA GLN A 410 9.03 -3.65 -16.35
C GLN A 410 7.56 -3.70 -16.72
N CYS A 411 6.70 -3.36 -15.76
CA CYS A 411 5.24 -3.31 -15.92
C CYS A 411 4.66 -2.16 -15.11
N ILE A 412 3.56 -1.58 -15.59
CA ILE A 412 2.69 -0.65 -14.86
C ILE A 412 1.26 -1.22 -14.88
N PHE A 413 0.77 -1.63 -13.73
CA PHE A 413 -0.59 -2.14 -13.58
C PHE A 413 -1.43 -1.14 -12.81
N LEU A 414 -2.52 -0.68 -13.45
CA LEU A 414 -3.44 0.27 -12.87
C LEU A 414 -4.83 -0.34 -12.73
N ARG A 415 -5.35 -0.46 -11.52
CA ARG A 415 -6.77 -0.79 -11.35
C ARG A 415 -7.59 0.38 -11.85
N ASN A 416 -8.48 0.14 -12.81
CA ASN A 416 -9.42 1.15 -13.28
C ASN A 416 -10.62 1.23 -12.33
N THR A 417 -10.47 2.00 -11.24
CA THR A 417 -11.50 2.19 -10.22
C THR A 417 -12.80 2.72 -10.80
N SER A 418 -12.73 3.63 -11.78
CA SER A 418 -13.93 4.19 -12.45
C SER A 418 -14.74 3.14 -13.24
N SER A 419 -14.10 2.05 -13.66
CA SER A 419 -14.74 0.91 -14.33
C SER A 419 -15.30 -0.09 -13.32
N THR A 420 -14.61 -0.29 -12.21
CA THR A 420 -14.97 -1.31 -11.20
C THR A 420 -15.99 -0.82 -10.18
N ASP A 421 -15.97 0.48 -9.87
CA ASP A 421 -16.72 1.09 -8.78
C ASP A 421 -17.59 2.23 -9.31
N SER A 422 -18.91 1.98 -9.41
CA SER A 422 -19.85 2.97 -9.95
C SER A 422 -19.95 4.29 -9.17
N SER A 423 -19.44 4.33 -7.94
CA SER A 423 -19.36 5.53 -7.11
C SER A 423 -18.11 6.37 -7.38
N ASP A 424 -17.11 5.82 -8.06
CA ASP A 424 -15.92 6.56 -8.43
C ASP A 424 -16.23 7.48 -9.61
N LEU A 425 -16.27 8.78 -9.31
CA LEU A 425 -16.48 9.85 -10.28
C LEU A 425 -15.21 10.64 -10.60
N PHE A 426 -14.06 10.20 -10.07
CA PHE A 426 -12.81 10.92 -10.24
C PHE A 426 -12.32 10.81 -11.68
N PRO A 427 -12.02 11.96 -12.32
CA PRO A 427 -11.33 11.95 -13.60
C PRO A 427 -9.84 11.66 -13.39
N TYR A 428 -9.21 11.01 -14.36
CA TYR A 428 -7.78 10.71 -14.38
C TYR A 428 -7.19 11.00 -15.75
N ASN A 429 -5.91 11.38 -15.81
CA ASN A 429 -5.25 11.72 -17.06
C ASN A 429 -4.31 10.58 -17.49
N THR A 430 -4.39 10.17 -18.76
CA THR A 430 -3.54 9.12 -19.33
C THR A 430 -2.45 9.65 -20.27
N ASP A 431 -2.28 10.97 -20.39
CA ASP A 431 -1.26 11.60 -21.26
C ASP A 431 0.17 11.08 -21.03
N GLY A 432 0.55 10.81 -19.78
CA GLY A 432 1.87 10.26 -19.43
C GLY A 432 2.16 8.91 -20.09
N PHE A 433 1.12 8.16 -20.48
CA PHE A 433 1.27 6.87 -21.16
C PHE A 433 1.51 7.01 -22.67
N GLU A 434 1.40 8.22 -23.24
CA GLU A 434 1.60 8.43 -24.67
C GLU A 434 3.03 8.03 -25.09
N GLY A 435 3.13 7.10 -26.03
CA GLY A 435 4.41 6.61 -26.54
C GLY A 435 5.10 5.54 -25.69
N ILE A 436 4.52 5.14 -24.55
CA ILE A 436 4.95 3.94 -23.82
C ILE A 436 4.45 2.71 -24.59
N ASP A 437 5.28 1.67 -24.70
CA ASP A 437 4.88 0.42 -25.33
C ASP A 437 3.71 -0.20 -24.55
N GLN A 438 2.61 -0.50 -25.24
CA GLN A 438 1.40 -1.09 -24.64
C GLN A 438 1.70 -2.39 -23.87
N SER A 439 2.73 -3.16 -24.25
CA SER A 439 3.14 -4.35 -23.51
C SER A 439 3.61 -4.05 -22.08
N MET A 440 3.99 -2.81 -21.78
CA MET A 440 4.49 -2.40 -20.47
C MET A 440 3.39 -1.96 -19.50
N TYR A 441 2.15 -1.73 -19.94
CA TYR A 441 1.10 -1.27 -19.03
C TYR A 441 -0.26 -1.87 -19.32
N MET A 442 -1.11 -1.93 -18.28
CA MET A 442 -2.46 -2.44 -18.37
C MET A 442 -3.37 -1.78 -17.32
N PHE A 443 -4.50 -1.25 -17.78
CA PHE A 443 -5.60 -0.75 -16.96
C PHE A 443 -6.60 -1.88 -16.71
N PHE A 444 -6.44 -2.60 -15.60
CA PHE A 444 -7.20 -3.81 -15.33
C PHE A 444 -8.44 -3.57 -14.46
N ASN A 445 -9.41 -4.48 -14.51
CA ASN A 445 -10.69 -4.33 -13.82
C ASN A 445 -10.84 -5.30 -12.64
N VAL A 446 -10.24 -6.50 -12.72
CA VAL A 446 -10.29 -7.47 -11.62
C VAL A 446 -8.93 -8.13 -11.45
N PRO A 447 -8.56 -8.64 -10.26
CA PRO A 447 -7.26 -9.28 -10.07
C PRO A 447 -7.01 -10.46 -11.03
N ASP A 448 -8.06 -11.13 -11.49
CA ASP A 448 -7.98 -12.22 -12.47
C ASP A 448 -7.43 -11.78 -13.83
N ASP A 449 -7.53 -10.49 -14.19
CA ASP A 449 -6.95 -9.94 -15.42
C ASP A 449 -5.41 -10.02 -15.42
N LEU A 450 -4.80 -10.04 -14.22
CA LEU A 450 -3.35 -10.14 -14.02
C LEU A 450 -2.82 -11.57 -14.13
N LYS A 451 -3.71 -12.58 -14.19
CA LYS A 451 -3.32 -13.98 -14.22
C LYS A 451 -2.78 -14.36 -15.61
N ASN A 452 -1.78 -15.24 -15.62
CA ASN A 452 -1.16 -15.80 -16.83
C ASN A 452 -0.41 -14.78 -17.71
N LEU A 453 -0.07 -13.61 -17.18
CA LEU A 453 0.84 -12.66 -17.81
C LEU A 453 2.30 -13.08 -17.63
N ASP A 454 3.11 -12.88 -18.66
CA ASP A 454 4.57 -13.04 -18.57
C ASP A 454 5.22 -11.73 -18.15
N ILE A 455 4.95 -11.36 -16.89
CA ILE A 455 5.42 -10.12 -16.28
C ILE A 455 6.94 -10.08 -16.08
N VAL A 456 7.59 -11.25 -16.07
CA VAL A 456 9.05 -11.36 -15.97
C VAL A 456 9.74 -10.88 -17.25
N ASN A 457 9.13 -11.13 -18.41
CA ASN A 457 9.64 -10.70 -19.71
C ASN A 457 8.93 -9.45 -20.26
N GLY A 458 8.19 -8.72 -19.43
CA GLY A 458 7.54 -7.47 -19.84
C GLY A 458 6.34 -7.63 -20.75
N GLN A 459 5.68 -8.78 -20.73
CA GLN A 459 4.41 -8.98 -21.42
C GLN A 459 3.28 -8.74 -20.43
N CYS A 460 3.08 -7.47 -20.08
CA CYS A 460 2.21 -7.01 -19.02
C CYS A 460 0.81 -6.65 -19.52
N TYR A 461 0.45 -7.03 -20.75
CA TYR A 461 -0.83 -6.65 -21.35
C TYR A 461 -1.67 -7.86 -21.71
N ASN A 462 -2.88 -7.92 -21.18
CA ASN A 462 -3.89 -8.92 -21.53
C ASN A 462 -4.89 -8.33 -22.53
N ALA A 463 -4.75 -8.69 -23.81
CA ALA A 463 -5.60 -8.17 -24.88
C ALA A 463 -7.10 -8.52 -24.76
N SER A 464 -7.51 -9.42 -23.84
CA SER A 464 -8.93 -9.66 -23.57
C SER A 464 -9.55 -8.62 -22.64
N VAL A 465 -8.73 -7.85 -21.92
CA VAL A 465 -9.19 -6.77 -21.04
C VAL A 465 -9.53 -5.58 -21.91
N GLN A 466 -10.79 -5.13 -21.82
CA GLN A 466 -11.22 -3.96 -22.57
C GLN A 466 -10.71 -2.70 -21.88
N GLU A 467 -9.78 -2.03 -22.54
CA GLU A 467 -9.23 -0.74 -22.11
C GLU A 467 -9.52 0.31 -23.18
N ASN A 468 -9.71 1.55 -22.75
CA ASN A 468 -9.89 2.69 -23.64
C ASN A 468 -8.94 3.80 -23.19
N VAL A 469 -7.66 3.68 -23.52
CA VAL A 469 -6.64 4.68 -23.21
C VAL A 469 -6.58 5.69 -24.37
N THR A 470 -6.93 6.93 -24.10
CA THR A 470 -7.01 8.01 -25.10
C THR A 470 -5.84 8.97 -25.05
N PHE A 471 -4.93 8.82 -24.08
CA PHE A 471 -3.83 9.75 -23.77
C PHE A 471 -4.32 11.16 -23.44
N GLU A 472 -5.48 11.23 -22.80
CA GLU A 472 -6.14 12.47 -22.38
C GLU A 472 -6.82 12.23 -21.01
N TRP A 473 -7.54 13.24 -20.53
CA TRP A 473 -8.43 13.08 -19.39
C TRP A 473 -9.56 12.10 -19.68
N GLN A 474 -9.74 11.15 -18.77
CA GLN A 474 -10.72 10.06 -18.81
C GLN A 474 -11.47 9.97 -17.46
N GLY A 475 -12.53 9.16 -17.44
CA GLY A 475 -13.38 8.94 -16.26
C GLY A 475 -14.69 8.25 -16.64
N PRO A 476 -15.62 8.03 -15.70
CA PRO A 476 -16.80 7.17 -15.86
C PRO A 476 -17.81 7.56 -16.95
N PHE A 477 -17.61 8.71 -17.61
CA PHE A 477 -18.48 9.18 -18.71
C PHE A 477 -17.77 9.31 -20.06
N GLY A 478 -16.55 8.79 -20.21
CA GLY A 478 -15.85 8.80 -21.50
C GLY A 478 -15.54 10.22 -21.97
N LEU A 479 -14.82 11.00 -21.16
CA LEU A 479 -14.26 12.26 -21.60
C LEU A 479 -13.21 11.95 -22.68
N GLY A 480 -13.39 12.50 -23.88
CA GLY A 480 -12.45 12.34 -24.99
C GLY A 480 -12.51 13.54 -25.91
N SER A 481 -11.36 14.00 -26.42
CA SER A 481 -11.05 15.06 -27.39
C SER A 481 -11.67 16.46 -27.20
N ALA A 482 -12.67 16.62 -26.31
CA ALA A 482 -13.28 17.90 -25.94
C ALA A 482 -12.65 18.51 -24.68
N ALA A 483 -11.80 17.76 -23.97
CA ALA A 483 -11.08 18.23 -22.77
C ALA A 483 -9.73 18.91 -23.10
N SER A 484 -9.20 18.69 -24.30
CA SER A 484 -7.89 19.17 -24.76
C SER A 484 -7.78 20.70 -24.87
N GLY A 485 -8.89 21.43 -24.69
CA GLY A 485 -8.95 22.91 -24.72
C GLY A 485 -9.20 23.60 -23.38
N VAL A 486 -9.31 22.85 -22.27
CA VAL A 486 -9.61 23.42 -20.96
C VAL A 486 -8.31 23.67 -20.22
N GLU A 487 -7.88 24.93 -20.13
CA GLU A 487 -6.72 25.30 -19.32
C GLU A 487 -6.97 24.94 -17.84
N PRO A 488 -6.09 24.16 -17.19
CA PRO A 488 -6.24 23.88 -15.77
C PRO A 488 -6.10 25.17 -14.96
N PRO A 489 -6.69 25.24 -13.75
CA PRO A 489 -6.58 26.40 -12.88
C PRO A 489 -5.13 26.81 -12.66
N SER A 490 -4.87 28.12 -12.65
CA SER A 490 -3.51 28.71 -12.65
C SER A 490 -2.50 28.16 -11.62
N TRP A 491 -2.95 27.52 -10.54
CA TRP A 491 -2.08 26.92 -9.52
C TRP A 491 -1.42 25.59 -9.96
N TRP A 492 -1.93 24.93 -11.01
CA TRP A 492 -1.32 23.73 -11.60
C TRP A 492 -0.03 23.99 -12.40
N ARG A 493 0.14 25.21 -12.95
CA ARG A 493 1.37 25.58 -13.70
C ARG A 493 2.63 25.64 -12.82
N SER A 494 2.46 25.66 -11.50
CA SER A 494 3.56 25.78 -10.52
C SER A 494 4.34 24.48 -10.33
N ILE A 495 3.74 23.32 -10.60
CA ILE A 495 4.32 22.00 -10.30
C ILE A 495 5.10 21.47 -11.52
N GLY A 496 4.54 21.63 -12.74
CA GLY A 496 5.15 21.11 -13.97
C GLY A 496 6.41 21.84 -14.45
N LEU A 497 6.61 23.11 -14.09
CA LEU A 497 7.77 23.90 -14.55
C LEU A 497 9.02 23.73 -13.66
N GLY A 498 8.89 23.18 -12.46
CA GLY A 498 10.03 22.91 -11.57
C GLY A 498 10.87 21.71 -11.99
N ALA A 499 10.25 20.67 -12.55
CA ALA A 499 10.92 19.44 -12.93
C ALA A 499 11.76 19.56 -14.22
N SER A 500 11.35 20.42 -15.17
CA SER A 500 12.06 20.59 -16.44
C SER A 500 13.35 21.41 -16.31
N LEU A 501 13.47 22.27 -15.30
CA LEU A 501 14.63 23.17 -15.15
C LEU A 501 15.82 22.51 -14.45
N ILE A 502 15.60 21.44 -13.68
CA ILE A 502 16.66 20.78 -12.89
C ILE A 502 17.44 19.75 -13.73
N MET A 503 16.82 19.16 -14.77
CA MET A 503 17.51 18.22 -15.65
C MET A 503 18.57 18.85 -16.59
N MET A 504 18.61 20.19 -16.73
CA MET A 504 19.65 20.85 -17.55
C MET A 504 20.90 21.27 -16.77
N THR A 505 20.88 21.29 -15.43
CA THR A 505 22.04 21.74 -14.64
C THR A 505 22.97 20.63 -14.17
N ALA A 506 22.57 19.36 -14.25
CA ALA A 506 23.42 18.22 -13.85
C ALA A 506 24.37 17.71 -14.97
N ALA A 507 24.22 18.19 -16.21
CA ALA A 507 25.09 17.84 -17.35
C ALA A 507 26.25 18.84 -17.56
N MET A 508 26.37 19.85 -16.71
CA MET A 508 27.51 20.75 -16.67
C MET A 508 28.02 20.74 -15.23
N TRP A 509 29.30 20.43 -15.05
CA TRP A 509 30.04 20.33 -13.78
C TRP A 509 30.16 18.91 -13.20
N SER A 510 31.25 18.26 -13.65
CA SER A 510 32.04 17.14 -13.08
C SER A 510 31.45 15.73 -13.07
#